data_AF-A0A496TZS4-F1
#
_entry.id   AF-A0A496TZS4-F1
#
_cell.length_a   1.000
_cell.length_b   1.000
_cell.length_c   1.000
_cell.angle_alpha   90.00
_cell.angle_beta   90.00
_cell.angle_gamma   90.00
#
_symmetry.space_group_name_H-M   'P 1'
#
loop_
_entity.id
_entity.type
_entity.pdbx_description
1 polymer ?
#
loop_
_entity_poly.entity_id
_entity_poly.type
_entity_poly.pdbx_seq_one_letter_code
_entity_poly.pdbx_strand_id
1 'polypeptide(L)'
;MGYMVGIADHGGIGGDGHYKLNTISELERYISYLSEINACCGLEVDAGVSDIPDNLVPRFDYIILSAHHILVDRTFVRLDEFFHKKPEDPDLYWRNKFGIKDVRSVLDDTLTAIITGLETGKFRILGHATMIPLISLQDENYKTEWGMRLLDACWRNNVAVELNNYCKAPESWFMDLAVKFDIVFSIGSDGHREHQVCDISYPLECISRYKIRSNRIFGYSLEKRNW
;
A
#
# COMPACT_ATOMS: atom_id res chain seq x y z
N MET A 1 5.65 22.79 11.65
CA MET A 1 5.18 22.20 10.38
C MET A 1 3.85 21.54 10.66
N GLY A 2 2.81 21.86 9.88
CA GLY A 2 1.52 21.16 9.95
C GLY A 2 1.49 20.02 8.92
N TYR A 3 0.54 19.11 9.05
CA TYR A 3 0.25 18.05 8.08
C TYR A 3 -1.13 18.29 7.47
N MET A 4 -1.29 17.95 6.20
CA MET A 4 -2.59 17.90 5.54
C MET A 4 -3.18 16.51 5.77
N VAL A 5 -4.46 16.44 6.15
CA VAL A 5 -5.15 15.17 6.40
C VAL A 5 -5.93 14.80 5.15
N GLY A 6 -5.67 13.59 4.65
CA GLY A 6 -6.48 12.95 3.63
C GLY A 6 -7.22 11.75 4.19
N ILE A 7 -8.37 11.45 3.61
CA ILE A 7 -9.16 10.26 3.92
C ILE A 7 -9.06 9.34 2.70
N ALA A 8 -8.69 8.09 2.92
CA ALA A 8 -8.57 7.08 1.89
C ALA A 8 -9.24 5.78 2.35
N ASP A 9 -10.55 5.69 2.11
CA ASP A 9 -11.30 4.46 2.36
C ASP A 9 -10.98 3.40 1.29
N HIS A 10 -11.17 2.13 1.64
CA HIS A 10 -11.10 1.04 0.66
C HIS A 10 -12.23 1.14 -0.38
N GLY A 11 -11.87 1.03 -1.65
CA GLY A 11 -12.84 0.99 -2.74
C GLY A 11 -12.31 0.43 -4.05
N GLY A 12 -13.11 0.64 -5.10
CA GLY A 12 -12.82 0.18 -6.46
C GLY A 12 -13.91 -0.73 -7.01
N ILE A 13 -14.04 -0.73 -8.32
CA ILE A 13 -15.06 -1.51 -9.06
C ILE A 13 -14.52 -2.91 -9.33
N GLY A 14 -15.39 -3.92 -9.25
CA GLY A 14 -15.06 -5.30 -9.60
C GLY A 14 -14.35 -6.09 -8.51
N GLY A 15 -14.24 -5.53 -7.30
CA GLY A 15 -13.60 -6.20 -6.17
C GLY A 15 -14.35 -7.42 -5.63
N ASP A 16 -13.82 -7.98 -4.55
CA ASP A 16 -14.31 -9.17 -3.82
C ASP A 16 -15.70 -8.99 -3.13
N GLY A 17 -16.33 -7.83 -3.29
CA GLY A 17 -17.61 -7.48 -2.68
C GLY A 17 -17.53 -7.10 -1.19
N HIS A 18 -16.32 -7.05 -0.60
CA HIS A 18 -16.13 -6.68 0.80
C HIS A 18 -16.03 -5.16 1.01
N TYR A 19 -15.66 -4.40 -0.01
CA TYR A 19 -15.57 -2.94 0.06
C TYR A 19 -16.94 -2.28 -0.08
N LYS A 20 -17.17 -1.25 0.74
CA LYS A 20 -18.42 -0.43 0.71
C LYS A 20 -18.46 0.56 -0.46
N LEU A 21 -17.32 0.86 -1.05
CA LEU A 21 -17.19 1.79 -2.19
C LEU A 21 -16.93 0.98 -3.46
N ASN A 22 -17.93 0.24 -3.94
CA ASN A 22 -17.77 -0.75 -5.01
C ASN A 22 -18.57 -0.46 -6.29
N THR A 23 -19.34 0.63 -6.29
CA THR A 23 -20.03 1.17 -7.47
C THR A 23 -19.55 2.58 -7.81
N ILE A 24 -19.76 2.98 -9.07
CA ILE A 24 -19.47 4.35 -9.53
C ILE A 24 -20.22 5.38 -8.67
N SER A 25 -21.50 5.15 -8.41
CA SER A 25 -22.33 6.08 -7.63
C SER A 25 -21.82 6.25 -6.19
N GLU A 26 -21.32 5.19 -5.57
CA GLU A 26 -20.73 5.27 -4.23
C GLU A 26 -19.42 6.06 -4.22
N LEU A 27 -18.55 5.83 -5.20
CA LEU A 27 -17.31 6.59 -5.34
C LEU A 27 -17.60 8.08 -5.59
N GLU A 28 -18.57 8.41 -6.43
CA GLU A 28 -18.95 9.80 -6.69
C GLU A 28 -19.51 10.51 -5.45
N ARG A 29 -20.32 9.80 -4.66
CA ARG A 29 -20.85 10.30 -3.39
C ARG A 29 -19.74 10.51 -2.36
N TYR A 30 -18.80 9.57 -2.28
CA TYR A 30 -17.62 9.67 -1.41
C TYR A 30 -16.76 10.89 -1.76
N ILE A 31 -16.42 11.07 -3.04
CA ILE A 31 -15.67 12.25 -3.53
C ILE A 31 -16.41 13.54 -3.18
N SER A 32 -17.72 13.60 -3.44
CA SER A 32 -18.53 14.79 -3.18
C SER A 32 -18.55 15.14 -1.69
N TYR A 33 -18.71 14.13 -0.83
CA TYR A 33 -18.70 14.31 0.62
C TYR A 33 -17.36 14.85 1.15
N LEU A 34 -16.23 14.29 0.70
CA LEU A 34 -14.90 14.75 1.12
C LEU A 34 -14.61 16.18 0.65
N SER A 35 -15.08 16.53 -0.56
CA SER A 35 -15.01 17.88 -1.09
C SER A 35 -15.82 18.88 -0.25
N GLU A 36 -17.01 18.50 0.23
CA GLU A 36 -17.86 19.36 1.08
C GLU A 36 -17.20 19.69 2.43
N ILE A 37 -16.46 18.75 3.01
CA ILE A 37 -15.74 18.96 4.28
C ILE A 37 -14.31 19.48 4.10
N ASN A 38 -13.90 19.79 2.85
CA ASN A 38 -12.56 20.28 2.51
C ASN A 38 -11.42 19.37 3.01
N ALA A 39 -11.64 18.05 2.95
CA ALA A 39 -10.62 17.05 3.23
C ALA A 39 -9.96 16.60 1.93
N CYS A 40 -8.68 16.22 1.99
CA CYS A 40 -8.04 15.60 0.82
C CYS A 40 -8.72 14.26 0.52
N CYS A 41 -9.10 14.09 -0.74
CA CYS A 41 -9.85 12.96 -1.26
C CYS A 41 -8.89 11.88 -1.75
N GLY A 42 -8.61 10.91 -0.89
CA GLY A 42 -7.85 9.71 -1.22
C GLY A 42 -8.74 8.50 -1.46
N LEU A 43 -8.19 7.45 -2.05
CA LEU A 43 -8.81 6.12 -2.13
C LEU A 43 -7.74 5.04 -2.01
N GLU A 44 -8.04 3.95 -1.32
CA GLU A 44 -7.20 2.76 -1.30
C GLU A 44 -7.83 1.65 -2.15
N VAL A 45 -7.04 1.11 -3.07
CA VAL A 45 -7.46 0.10 -4.06
C VAL A 45 -6.53 -1.08 -3.98
N ASP A 46 -7.11 -2.26 -4.18
CA ASP A 46 -6.43 -3.52 -3.99
C ASP A 46 -5.90 -4.07 -5.33
N ALA A 47 -4.61 -4.39 -5.34
CA ALA A 47 -3.87 -4.76 -6.53
C ALA A 47 -4.40 -6.05 -7.16
N GLY A 48 -4.77 -5.97 -8.44
CA GLY A 48 -5.28 -7.12 -9.20
C GLY A 48 -6.68 -7.58 -8.79
N VAL A 49 -7.36 -6.86 -7.88
CA VAL A 49 -8.70 -7.19 -7.40
C VAL A 49 -9.74 -6.19 -7.88
N SER A 50 -9.47 -4.89 -7.72
CA SER A 50 -10.39 -3.83 -8.12
C SER A 50 -9.68 -2.76 -8.95
N ASP A 51 -10.46 -1.96 -9.69
CA ASP A 51 -9.94 -0.83 -10.47
C ASP A 51 -10.86 0.40 -10.35
N ILE A 52 -10.32 1.55 -10.70
CA ILE A 52 -11.05 2.82 -10.77
C ILE A 52 -11.22 3.20 -12.25
N PRO A 53 -12.44 3.55 -12.69
CA PRO A 53 -12.66 4.11 -14.01
C PRO A 53 -11.80 5.35 -14.28
N ASP A 54 -11.18 5.43 -15.46
CA ASP A 54 -10.23 6.49 -15.81
C ASP A 54 -10.81 7.91 -15.67
N ASN A 55 -12.13 8.07 -15.86
CA ASN A 55 -12.80 9.36 -15.69
C ASN A 55 -12.93 9.80 -14.23
N LEU A 56 -12.79 8.88 -13.27
CA LEU A 56 -12.83 9.19 -11.84
C LEU A 56 -11.43 9.42 -11.25
N VAL A 57 -10.38 8.83 -11.83
CA VAL A 57 -9.00 8.95 -11.33
C VAL A 57 -8.59 10.41 -11.07
N PRO A 58 -8.82 11.39 -11.97
CA PRO A 58 -8.43 12.79 -11.73
C PRO A 58 -9.21 13.51 -10.63
N ARG A 59 -10.25 12.88 -10.06
CA ARG A 59 -11.08 13.45 -8.98
C ARG A 59 -10.56 13.10 -7.58
N PHE A 60 -9.54 12.25 -7.49
CA PHE A 60 -8.84 11.94 -6.26
C PHE A 60 -7.53 12.74 -6.19
N ASP A 61 -7.19 13.27 -5.02
CA ASP A 61 -5.91 13.93 -4.76
C ASP A 61 -4.76 12.92 -4.79
N TYR A 62 -5.03 11.69 -4.36
CA TYR A 62 -4.11 10.57 -4.42
C TYR A 62 -4.87 9.24 -4.40
N ILE A 63 -4.26 8.20 -4.96
CA ILE A 63 -4.79 6.83 -4.89
C ILE A 63 -3.66 5.93 -4.39
N ILE A 64 -3.98 5.13 -3.39
CA ILE A 64 -3.10 4.12 -2.79
C ILE A 64 -3.38 2.78 -3.47
N LEU A 65 -2.33 2.12 -3.95
CA LEU A 65 -2.36 0.73 -4.35
C LEU A 65 -1.86 -0.11 -3.17
N SER A 66 -2.64 -1.08 -2.74
CA SER A 66 -2.29 -2.00 -1.66
C SER A 66 -2.47 -3.45 -2.09
N ALA A 67 -1.82 -4.38 -1.42
CA ALA A 67 -2.08 -5.81 -1.59
C ALA A 67 -2.73 -6.35 -0.33
N HIS A 68 -4.04 -6.56 -0.38
CA HIS A 68 -4.81 -7.19 0.71
C HIS A 68 -5.18 -8.63 0.40
N HIS A 69 -5.01 -9.04 -0.85
CA HIS A 69 -5.24 -10.40 -1.30
C HIS A 69 -4.03 -10.98 -2.01
N ILE A 70 -3.98 -12.31 -1.97
CA ILE A 70 -3.15 -13.10 -2.87
C ILE A 70 -4.02 -14.06 -3.65
N LEU A 71 -3.62 -14.39 -4.87
CA LEU A 71 -4.32 -15.35 -5.70
C LEU A 71 -3.75 -16.75 -5.49
N VAL A 72 -4.56 -17.69 -5.02
CA VAL A 72 -4.20 -19.10 -4.84
C VAL A 72 -5.22 -19.96 -5.57
N ASP A 73 -4.78 -20.74 -6.57
CA ASP A 73 -5.65 -21.61 -7.37
C ASP A 73 -6.94 -20.89 -7.86
N ARG A 74 -6.79 -19.66 -8.38
CA ARG A 74 -7.87 -18.78 -8.86
C ARG A 74 -8.83 -18.25 -7.78
N THR A 75 -8.47 -18.40 -6.52
CA THR A 75 -9.23 -17.87 -5.38
C THR A 75 -8.43 -16.76 -4.70
N PHE A 76 -9.08 -15.62 -4.46
CA PHE A 76 -8.47 -14.56 -3.66
C PHE A 76 -8.50 -14.94 -2.18
N VAL A 77 -7.34 -14.89 -1.54
CA VAL A 77 -7.15 -15.13 -0.11
C VAL A 77 -6.78 -13.83 0.56
N ARG A 78 -7.56 -13.41 1.56
CA ARG A 78 -7.30 -12.21 2.36
C ARG A 78 -6.06 -12.39 3.22
N LEU A 79 -5.21 -11.36 3.25
CA LEU A 79 -3.97 -11.31 4.01
C LEU A 79 -4.18 -10.84 5.46
N ASP A 80 -5.36 -10.32 5.81
CA ASP A 80 -5.68 -9.80 7.15
C ASP A 80 -5.40 -10.81 8.28
N GLU A 81 -5.67 -12.09 8.03
CA GLU A 81 -5.37 -13.15 8.99
C GLU A 81 -3.87 -13.30 9.30
N PHE A 82 -3.00 -12.98 8.35
CA PHE A 82 -1.54 -13.04 8.51
C PHE A 82 -1.03 -11.88 9.34
N PHE A 83 -1.62 -10.70 9.14
CA PHE A 83 -1.25 -9.48 9.84
C PHE A 83 -1.40 -9.63 11.35
N HIS A 84 -2.39 -10.44 11.77
CA HIS A 84 -2.69 -10.65 13.19
C HIS A 84 -2.02 -11.86 13.83
N LYS A 85 -1.73 -12.94 13.08
CA LYS A 85 -1.30 -14.22 13.68
C LYS A 85 0.20 -14.47 13.72
N LYS A 86 1.01 -13.80 12.89
CA LYS A 86 2.48 -14.00 12.76
C LYS A 86 2.92 -15.42 13.16
N PRO A 87 2.47 -16.46 12.43
CA PRO A 87 2.65 -17.85 12.85
C PRO A 87 4.13 -18.21 13.01
N GLU A 88 4.45 -19.11 13.94
CA GLU A 88 5.84 -19.53 14.20
C GLU A 88 6.52 -20.18 12.97
N ASP A 89 5.75 -20.93 12.20
CA ASP A 89 6.15 -21.47 10.89
C ASP A 89 5.09 -21.06 9.85
N PRO A 90 5.26 -19.92 9.17
CA PRO A 90 4.25 -19.48 8.24
C PRO A 90 4.24 -20.29 6.95
N ASP A 91 5.34 -20.91 6.54
CA ASP A 91 5.37 -21.79 5.37
C ASP A 91 4.47 -23.02 5.60
N LEU A 92 4.56 -23.61 6.79
CA LEU A 92 3.65 -24.67 7.22
C LEU A 92 2.20 -24.18 7.34
N TYR A 93 1.98 -22.95 7.85
CA TYR A 93 0.65 -22.36 7.91
C TYR A 93 0.02 -22.20 6.52
N TRP A 94 0.75 -21.62 5.56
CA TRP A 94 0.30 -21.43 4.18
C TRP A 94 -0.02 -22.75 3.49
N ARG A 95 0.86 -23.75 3.64
CA ARG A 95 0.65 -25.10 3.10
C ARG A 95 -0.60 -25.75 3.68
N ASN A 96 -0.74 -25.74 5.01
CA ASN A 96 -1.82 -26.43 5.69
C ASN A 96 -3.18 -25.75 5.48
N LYS A 97 -3.21 -24.42 5.46
CA LYS A 97 -4.47 -23.67 5.39
C LYS A 97 -4.96 -23.48 3.95
N PHE A 98 -4.05 -23.16 3.03
CA PHE A 98 -4.40 -22.74 1.68
C PHE A 98 -3.91 -23.72 0.61
N GLY A 99 -3.25 -24.82 0.99
CA GLY A 99 -2.73 -25.80 0.03
C GLY A 99 -1.60 -25.27 -0.84
N ILE A 100 -1.00 -24.13 -0.48
CA ILE A 100 0.06 -23.47 -1.28
C ILE A 100 1.29 -24.37 -1.28
N LYS A 101 1.62 -24.93 -2.45
CA LYS A 101 2.79 -25.79 -2.64
C LYS A 101 4.08 -24.97 -2.81
N ASP A 102 3.96 -23.79 -3.40
CA ASP A 102 5.06 -22.87 -3.66
C ASP A 102 4.65 -21.44 -3.31
N VAL A 103 5.10 -20.98 -2.15
CA VAL A 103 4.83 -19.62 -1.64
C VAL A 103 5.51 -18.55 -2.51
N ARG A 104 6.62 -18.86 -3.19
CA ARG A 104 7.34 -17.90 -4.03
C ARG A 104 6.53 -17.57 -5.27
N SER A 105 5.94 -18.56 -5.94
CA SER A 105 5.05 -18.31 -7.08
C SER A 105 3.93 -17.34 -6.70
N VAL A 106 3.32 -17.51 -5.53
CA VAL A 106 2.22 -16.65 -5.07
C VAL A 106 2.71 -15.23 -4.77
N LEU A 107 3.91 -15.09 -4.17
CA LEU A 107 4.55 -13.80 -3.93
C LEU A 107 4.99 -13.10 -5.23
N ASP A 108 5.41 -13.85 -6.24
CA ASP A 108 5.76 -13.34 -7.57
C ASP A 108 4.52 -12.89 -8.34
N ASP A 109 3.42 -13.62 -8.23
CA ASP A 109 2.12 -13.23 -8.79
C ASP A 109 1.60 -11.95 -8.12
N THR A 110 1.73 -11.86 -6.79
CA THR A 110 1.36 -10.65 -6.03
C THR A 110 2.22 -9.46 -6.46
N LEU A 111 3.53 -9.64 -6.59
CA LEU A 111 4.43 -8.61 -7.08
C LEU A 111 4.06 -8.17 -8.51
N THR A 112 3.71 -9.12 -9.36
CA THR A 112 3.27 -8.85 -10.73
C THR A 112 2.00 -8.00 -10.73
N ALA A 113 1.00 -8.35 -9.93
CA ALA A 113 -0.23 -7.57 -9.80
C ALA A 113 0.04 -6.13 -9.32
N ILE A 114 0.93 -5.97 -8.33
CA ILE A 114 1.34 -4.65 -7.85
C ILE A 114 2.02 -3.87 -8.98
N ILE A 115 3.07 -4.43 -9.61
CA ILE A 115 3.83 -3.75 -10.66
C ILE A 115 2.92 -3.34 -11.82
N THR A 116 2.06 -4.25 -12.29
CA THR A 116 1.09 -3.94 -13.35
C THR A 116 0.15 -2.82 -12.94
N GLY A 117 -0.30 -2.80 -11.67
CA GLY A 117 -1.08 -1.69 -11.13
C GLY A 117 -0.30 -0.37 -11.19
N LEU A 118 0.94 -0.34 -10.69
CA LEU A 118 1.79 0.86 -10.70
C LEU A 118 2.01 1.40 -12.12
N GLU A 119 2.21 0.52 -13.10
CA GLU A 119 2.43 0.86 -14.52
C GLU A 119 1.22 1.50 -15.20
N THR A 120 0.01 1.41 -14.62
CA THR A 120 -1.17 2.13 -15.14
C THR A 120 -1.05 3.65 -15.00
N GLY A 121 -0.18 4.14 -14.12
CA GLY A 121 -0.05 5.56 -13.81
C GLY A 121 -1.22 6.15 -13.00
N LYS A 122 -2.16 5.33 -12.54
CA LYS A 122 -3.30 5.77 -11.70
C LYS A 122 -2.91 6.02 -10.25
N PHE A 123 -1.96 5.26 -9.74
CA PHE A 123 -1.60 5.25 -8.32
C PHE A 123 -0.48 6.24 -8.01
N ARG A 124 -0.46 6.75 -6.78
CA ARG A 124 0.57 7.70 -6.30
C ARG A 124 1.30 7.19 -5.07
N ILE A 125 0.70 6.24 -4.36
CA ILE A 125 1.23 5.66 -3.14
C ILE A 125 1.09 4.13 -3.23
N LEU A 126 2.11 3.41 -2.78
CA LEU A 126 2.05 1.99 -2.46
C LEU A 126 1.83 1.82 -0.95
N GLY A 127 0.68 1.27 -0.57
CA GLY A 127 0.29 1.06 0.82
C GLY A 127 1.09 -0.05 1.49
N HIS A 128 1.46 0.17 2.75
CA HIS A 128 2.11 -0.79 3.67
C HIS A 128 2.93 -1.91 2.97
N ALA A 129 3.97 -1.53 2.21
CA ALA A 129 4.58 -2.35 1.15
C ALA A 129 5.13 -3.73 1.54
N THR A 130 5.41 -3.97 2.82
CA THR A 130 5.89 -5.28 3.32
C THR A 130 4.84 -6.03 4.13
N MET A 131 3.58 -5.59 4.12
CA MET A 131 2.42 -6.32 4.67
C MET A 131 1.98 -7.42 3.73
N ILE A 132 2.91 -8.34 3.47
CA ILE A 132 2.74 -9.54 2.67
C ILE A 132 3.57 -10.63 3.34
N PRO A 133 3.32 -11.93 3.07
CA PRO A 133 3.99 -13.01 3.78
C PRO A 133 5.49 -13.18 3.46
N LEU A 134 6.19 -12.17 2.96
CA LEU A 134 7.66 -12.20 2.82
C LEU A 134 8.37 -12.45 4.14
N ILE A 135 7.79 -12.00 5.26
CA ILE A 135 8.31 -12.24 6.60
C ILE A 135 8.47 -13.73 6.93
N SER A 136 7.75 -14.61 6.24
CA SER A 136 7.90 -16.06 6.42
C SER A 136 9.11 -16.64 5.73
N LEU A 137 9.63 -15.93 4.73
CA LEU A 137 10.73 -16.44 3.93
C LEU A 137 12.04 -16.22 4.67
N GLN A 138 12.70 -17.33 4.99
CA GLN A 138 14.07 -17.36 5.50
C GLN A 138 15.11 -17.04 4.41
N ASP A 139 14.71 -17.01 3.14
CA ASP A 139 15.59 -16.69 2.01
C ASP A 139 15.78 -15.17 1.87
N GLU A 140 16.86 -14.66 2.47
CA GLU A 140 17.24 -13.25 2.40
C GLU A 140 17.55 -12.75 0.97
N ASN A 141 18.06 -13.63 0.10
CA ASN A 141 18.37 -13.25 -1.28
C ASN A 141 17.08 -12.99 -2.05
N TYR A 142 16.11 -13.90 -1.93
CA TYR A 142 14.81 -13.72 -2.55
C TYR A 142 14.09 -12.47 -2.01
N LYS A 143 14.08 -12.25 -0.69
CA LYS A 143 13.50 -11.03 -0.10
C LYS A 143 14.14 -9.76 -0.65
N THR A 144 15.47 -9.74 -0.77
CA THR A 144 16.21 -8.60 -1.32
C THR A 144 15.87 -8.38 -2.80
N GLU A 145 15.88 -9.43 -3.63
CA GLU A 145 15.53 -9.36 -5.05
C GLU A 145 14.10 -8.86 -5.25
N TRP A 146 13.15 -9.44 -4.52
CA TRP A 146 11.76 -9.06 -4.55
C TRP A 146 11.59 -7.59 -4.17
N GLY A 147 12.21 -7.16 -3.06
CA GLY A 147 12.16 -5.78 -2.59
C GLY A 147 12.76 -4.80 -3.59
N MET A 148 13.90 -5.15 -4.20
CA MET A 148 14.52 -4.33 -5.25
C MET A 148 13.63 -4.18 -6.48
N ARG A 149 12.98 -5.26 -6.94
CA ARG A 149 12.03 -5.20 -8.07
C ARG A 149 10.85 -4.29 -7.79
N LEU A 150 10.27 -4.38 -6.58
CA LEU A 150 9.18 -3.50 -6.17
C LEU A 150 9.62 -2.04 -6.10
N LEU A 151 10.75 -1.76 -5.44
CA LEU A 151 11.27 -0.39 -5.30
C LEU A 151 11.61 0.24 -6.65
N ASP A 152 12.20 -0.53 -7.56
CA ASP A 152 12.49 -0.11 -8.91
C ASP A 152 11.20 0.25 -9.68
N ALA A 153 10.13 -0.54 -9.54
CA ALA A 153 8.82 -0.20 -10.11
C ALA A 153 8.22 1.08 -9.50
N CYS A 154 8.29 1.25 -8.17
CA CYS A 154 7.85 2.49 -7.52
C CYS A 154 8.63 3.70 -8.03
N TRP A 155 9.96 3.59 -8.12
CA TRP A 155 10.83 4.67 -8.58
C TRP A 155 10.52 5.07 -10.03
N ARG A 156 10.41 4.10 -10.94
CA ARG A 156 10.10 4.36 -12.36
C ARG A 156 8.74 5.00 -12.59
N ASN A 157 7.75 4.63 -11.79
CA ASN A 157 6.38 5.12 -11.91
C ASN A 157 6.08 6.32 -11.00
N ASN A 158 7.11 6.89 -10.33
CA ASN A 158 6.98 8.03 -9.44
C ASN A 158 5.94 7.81 -8.31
N VAL A 159 5.95 6.60 -7.75
CA VAL A 159 5.04 6.18 -6.67
C VAL A 159 5.78 6.19 -5.34
N ALA A 160 5.18 6.83 -4.34
CA ALA A 160 5.71 6.86 -2.99
C ALA A 160 5.43 5.55 -2.23
N VAL A 161 6.31 5.16 -1.33
CA VAL A 161 6.07 4.02 -0.42
C VAL A 161 5.50 4.53 0.91
N GLU A 162 4.40 3.96 1.37
CA GLU A 162 3.78 4.36 2.63
C GLU A 162 4.57 3.90 3.85
N LEU A 163 4.85 4.84 4.75
CA LEU A 163 5.16 4.56 6.15
C LEU A 163 3.84 4.45 6.91
N ASN A 164 3.44 3.24 7.25
CA ASN A 164 2.13 2.91 7.81
C ASN A 164 2.24 2.69 9.33
N ASN A 165 1.49 3.47 10.10
CA ASN A 165 1.53 3.41 11.56
C ASN A 165 0.83 2.17 12.14
N TYR A 166 -0.35 1.82 11.62
CA TYR A 166 -1.16 0.70 12.13
C TYR A 166 -0.40 -0.62 12.04
N CYS A 167 0.15 -0.92 10.87
CA CYS A 167 0.87 -2.15 10.58
C CYS A 167 2.36 -2.09 10.95
N LYS A 168 2.90 -0.90 11.24
CA LYS A 168 4.34 -0.63 11.41
C LYS A 168 5.16 -1.13 10.23
N ALA A 169 4.72 -0.75 9.03
CA ALA A 169 5.31 -1.13 7.75
C ALA A 169 5.86 0.10 7.00
N PRO A 170 6.86 -0.05 6.11
CA PRO A 170 7.53 -1.31 5.78
C PRO A 170 8.57 -1.71 6.83
N GLU A 171 9.05 -2.95 6.74
CA GLU A 171 10.09 -3.50 7.63
C GLU A 171 11.47 -2.86 7.42
N SER A 172 12.36 -3.00 8.41
CA SER A 172 13.66 -2.33 8.40
C SER A 172 14.57 -2.73 7.23
N TRP A 173 14.60 -4.00 6.84
CA TRP A 173 15.39 -4.46 5.70
C TRP A 173 14.96 -3.78 4.39
N PHE A 174 13.64 -3.57 4.22
CA PHE A 174 13.09 -2.89 3.06
C PHE A 174 13.36 -1.39 3.13
N MET A 175 13.27 -0.79 4.32
CA MET A 175 13.65 0.60 4.54
C MET A 175 15.13 0.86 4.19
N ASP A 176 16.03 -0.03 4.57
CA ASP A 176 17.46 0.07 4.22
C ASP A 176 17.67 0.09 2.70
N LEU A 177 16.89 -0.69 1.95
CA LEU A 177 16.90 -0.67 0.48
C LEU A 177 16.26 0.62 -0.06
N ALA A 178 15.07 0.98 0.40
CA ALA A 178 14.31 2.13 -0.08
C ALA A 178 15.06 3.47 0.10
N VAL A 179 15.79 3.61 1.21
CA VAL A 179 16.61 4.80 1.46
C VAL A 179 17.74 4.90 0.43
N LYS A 180 18.41 3.78 0.12
CA LYS A 180 19.49 3.70 -0.88
C LYS A 180 19.00 3.94 -2.31
N PHE A 181 17.78 3.50 -2.63
CA PHE A 181 17.11 3.69 -3.93
C PHE A 181 16.52 5.10 -4.14
N ASP A 182 16.72 6.01 -3.19
CA ASP A 182 16.20 7.38 -3.21
C ASP A 182 14.66 7.49 -3.37
N ILE A 183 13.95 6.52 -2.82
CA ILE A 183 12.49 6.43 -2.85
C ILE A 183 11.83 7.59 -2.10
N VAL A 184 10.69 8.05 -2.63
CA VAL A 184 9.78 8.99 -1.95
C VAL A 184 8.86 8.20 -1.03
N PHE A 185 8.54 8.75 0.13
CA PHE A 185 7.69 8.12 1.13
C PHE A 185 6.41 8.92 1.37
N SER A 186 5.29 8.25 1.63
CA SER A 186 4.10 8.89 2.21
C SER A 186 3.98 8.51 3.69
N ILE A 187 3.11 9.22 4.42
CA ILE A 187 2.85 9.00 5.84
C ILE A 187 1.37 8.64 5.98
N GLY A 188 1.08 7.47 6.55
CA GLY A 188 -0.27 7.00 6.78
C GLY A 188 -0.46 6.53 8.22
N SER A 189 -1.55 6.95 8.86
CA SER A 189 -1.93 6.41 10.17
C SER A 189 -2.67 5.08 10.06
N ASP A 190 -3.36 4.86 8.93
CA ASP A 190 -4.20 3.69 8.66
C ASP A 190 -5.23 3.46 9.80
N GLY A 191 -5.84 4.59 10.18
CA GLY A 191 -6.66 4.69 11.37
C GLY A 191 -8.09 4.24 11.11
N HIS A 192 -8.46 3.09 11.64
CA HIS A 192 -9.82 2.53 11.55
C HIS A 192 -10.72 2.90 12.75
N ARG A 193 -10.16 3.63 13.72
CA ARG A 193 -10.82 4.10 14.95
C ARG A 193 -10.35 5.51 15.27
N GLU A 194 -11.18 6.29 15.97
CA GLU A 194 -10.91 7.70 16.29
C GLU A 194 -9.52 7.94 16.91
N HIS A 195 -9.12 7.13 17.90
CA HIS A 195 -7.81 7.26 18.57
C HIS A 195 -6.61 6.91 17.69
N GLN A 196 -6.82 6.33 16.50
CA GLN A 196 -5.77 5.99 15.54
C GLN A 196 -5.64 7.05 14.45
N VAL A 197 -6.61 7.95 14.30
CA VAL A 197 -6.58 9.00 13.29
C VAL A 197 -5.40 9.94 13.58
N CYS A 198 -4.58 10.17 12.56
CA CYS A 198 -3.37 11.00 12.66
C CYS A 198 -2.33 10.52 13.68
N ASP A 199 -2.43 9.27 14.18
CA ASP A 199 -1.29 8.67 14.87
C ASP A 199 -0.22 8.33 13.83
N ILE A 200 0.81 9.17 13.78
CA ILE A 200 1.94 9.07 12.86
C ILE A 200 3.26 8.86 13.61
N SER A 201 3.19 8.33 14.83
CA SER A 201 4.35 8.13 15.70
C SER A 201 5.42 7.24 15.05
N TYR A 202 5.02 6.11 14.47
CA TYR A 202 5.94 5.21 13.75
C TYR A 202 6.53 5.84 12.48
N PRO A 203 5.74 6.47 11.59
CA PRO A 203 6.29 7.22 10.46
C PRO A 203 7.33 8.28 10.86
N LEU A 204 7.09 9.05 11.93
CA LEU A 204 8.04 10.05 12.43
C LEU A 204 9.32 9.40 12.96
N GLU A 205 9.20 8.26 13.64
CA GLU A 205 10.34 7.46 14.08
C GLU A 205 11.19 6.99 12.88
N CYS A 206 10.55 6.45 11.84
CA CYS A 206 11.22 6.03 10.61
C CYS A 206 11.95 7.19 9.93
N ILE A 207 11.29 8.34 9.77
CA ILE A 207 11.91 9.55 9.18
C ILE A 207 13.17 9.95 9.94
N SER A 208 13.09 9.96 11.28
CA SER A 208 14.24 10.28 12.15
C SER A 208 15.36 9.25 12.03
N ARG A 209 15.02 7.96 12.19
CA ARG A 209 15.98 6.84 12.20
C ARG A 209 16.75 6.75 10.89
N TYR A 210 16.05 6.82 9.77
CA TYR A 210 16.64 6.69 8.43
C TYR A 210 17.09 8.03 7.83
N LYS A 211 16.95 9.14 8.58
CA LYS A 211 17.32 10.50 8.16
C LYS A 211 16.67 10.86 6.82
N ILE A 212 15.40 10.50 6.66
CA ILE A 212 14.64 10.75 5.43
C ILE A 212 14.50 12.26 5.29
N ARG A 213 15.03 12.79 4.19
CA ARG A 213 14.93 14.22 3.91
C ARG A 213 13.49 14.56 3.60
N SER A 214 13.09 15.74 4.01
CA SER A 214 11.72 16.18 3.86
C SER A 214 11.26 16.29 2.40
N ASN A 215 12.18 16.63 1.47
CA ASN A 215 11.93 16.57 0.02
C ASN A 215 11.72 15.15 -0.56
N ARG A 216 11.84 14.11 0.27
CA ARG A 216 11.47 12.73 -0.06
C ARG A 216 10.15 12.31 0.61
N ILE A 217 9.37 13.27 1.12
CA ILE A 217 8.02 13.02 1.61
C ILE A 217 7.02 13.49 0.55
N PHE A 218 6.09 12.61 0.18
CA PHE A 218 4.98 12.90 -0.71
C PHE A 218 4.14 14.03 -0.12
N GLY A 219 3.72 14.99 -0.96
CA GLY A 219 2.98 16.18 -0.51
C GLY A 219 3.83 17.24 0.21
N TYR A 220 5.16 17.09 0.31
CA TYR A 220 6.03 18.03 1.03
C TYR A 220 6.15 19.44 0.40
N SER A 221 5.57 19.73 -0.76
CA SER A 221 5.75 21.04 -1.43
C SER A 221 4.51 21.94 -1.43
N LEU A 222 4.66 23.15 -0.89
CA LEU A 222 3.82 24.33 -1.18
C LEU A 222 4.00 24.84 -2.63
N GLU A 223 5.04 24.40 -3.33
CA GLU A 223 5.26 24.65 -4.74
C GLU A 223 5.38 23.32 -5.48
N LYS A 224 4.36 23.01 -6.27
CA LYS A 224 4.28 21.82 -7.13
C LYS A 224 5.67 21.43 -7.64
N ARG A 225 6.22 20.30 -7.18
CA ARG A 225 6.91 19.46 -8.15
C ARG A 225 5.92 19.28 -9.30
N ASN A 226 6.35 19.54 -10.52
CA ASN A 226 5.59 19.10 -11.67
C ASN A 226 5.63 17.57 -11.61
N TRP A 227 4.62 16.99 -10.95
CA TRP A 227 4.32 15.58 -10.86
C TRP A 227 3.69 15.13 -12.18
#